data_AF-E7QWH0-F1
#
_entry.id   AF-E7QWH0-F1
#
_cell.length_a   1.000
_cell.length_b   1.000
_cell.length_c   1.000
_cell.angle_alpha   90.00
_cell.angle_beta   90.00
_cell.angle_gamma   90.00
#
_symmetry.space_group_name_H-M   'P 1'
#
loop_
_entity.id
_entity.type
_entity.pdbx_description
1 polymer ?
#
loop_
_entity_poly.entity_id
_entity_poly.type
_entity_poly.pdbx_seq_one_letter_code
_entity_poly.pdbx_strand_id
1 'polypeptide(L)' 'MNVKAIALATFGAVVGLLGVLWLVQGLGLVEIGPILCVADCEPITGESTQWTVIGMIALILGFTIVRAGLRRASR' A
#
# COMPACT_ATOMS: atom_id res chain seq x y z
N MET A 1 -3.96 -26.94 6.12
CA MET A 1 -3.83 -25.52 5.70
C MET A 1 -5.20 -24.86 5.79
N ASN A 2 -5.38 -23.93 6.73
CA ASN A 2 -6.62 -23.17 6.85
C ASN A 2 -6.74 -22.18 5.68
N VAL A 3 -7.55 -22.48 4.66
CA VAL A 3 -7.75 -21.62 3.47
C VAL A 3 -8.14 -20.19 3.89
N LYS A 4 -8.94 -20.06 4.94
CA LYS A 4 -9.31 -18.76 5.53
C LYS A 4 -8.11 -17.98 6.07
N ALA A 5 -7.13 -18.67 6.68
CA ALA A 5 -5.94 -18.04 7.22
C ALA A 5 -4.98 -17.60 6.09
N ILE A 6 -4.89 -18.40 5.03
CA ILE A 6 -4.12 -18.06 3.83
C ILE A 6 -4.75 -16.87 3.12
N ALA A 7 -6.07 -16.88 2.88
CA ALA A 7 -6.77 -15.77 2.25
C ALA A 7 -6.59 -14.46 3.03
N LEU A 8 -6.66 -14.53 4.37
CA LEU A 8 -6.41 -13.37 5.24
C LEU A 8 -4.96 -12.87 5.13
N ALA A 9 -3.98 -13.77 5.12
CA ALA A 9 -2.58 -13.42 4.95
C ALA A 9 -2.31 -12.78 3.57
N THR A 10 -2.86 -13.35 2.49
CA THR A 10 -2.73 -12.79 1.14
C THR A 10 -3.37 -11.41 1.05
N PHE A 11 -4.57 -11.23 1.60
CA PHE A 11 -5.24 -9.94 1.63
C PHE A 11 -4.41 -8.88 2.38
N GLY A 12 -3.89 -9.23 3.56
CA GLY A 12 -3.01 -8.35 4.32
C GLY A 12 -1.73 -7.99 3.56
N ALA A 13 -1.16 -8.95 2.81
CA ALA A 13 0.05 -8.70 2.02
C ALA A 13 -0.22 -7.71 0.89
N VAL A 14 -1.35 -7.86 0.17
CA VAL A 14 -1.77 -6.91 -0.88
C VAL A 14 -1.97 -5.51 -0.30
N VAL A 15 -2.70 -5.39 0.81
CA VAL A 15 -2.92 -4.10 1.49
C VAL A 15 -1.60 -3.48 1.95
N GLY A 16 -0.68 -4.28 2.49
CA GLY A 16 0.64 -3.82 2.91
C GLY A 16 1.48 -3.31 1.75
N LEU A 17 1.50 -4.03 0.63
CA LEU A 17 2.21 -3.61 -0.59
C LEU A 17 1.63 -2.32 -1.18
N LEU A 18 0.30 -2.18 -1.22
CA LEU A 18 -0.35 -0.92 -1.61
C LEU A 18 0.02 0.21 -0.66
N GLY A 19 0.09 -0.06 0.64
CA GLY A 19 0.57 0.90 1.64
C GLY A 19 2.00 1.38 1.36
N VAL A 20 2.92 0.47 1.06
CA VAL A 20 4.29 0.82 0.64
C VAL A 20 4.26 1.72 -0.60
N LEU A 21 3.49 1.34 -1.63
CA LEU A 21 3.39 2.10 -2.87
C LEU A 21 2.86 3.52 -2.65
N TRP A 22 1.81 3.70 -1.86
CA TRP A 22 1.29 5.03 -1.54
C TRP A 22 2.25 5.83 -0.68
N LEU A 23 2.99 5.19 0.21
CA LEU A 23 3.99 5.85 1.06
C LEU A 23 5.16 6.37 0.23
N VAL A 24 5.71 5.57 -0.69
CA VAL A 24 6.81 6.02 -1.56
C VAL A 24 6.37 7.10 -2.54
N GLN A 25 5.14 7.04 -3.05
CA GLN A 25 4.56 8.11 -3.88
C GLN A 25 4.31 9.38 -3.06
N GLY A 26 3.78 9.25 -1.84
CA GLY A 26 3.54 10.37 -0.95
C GLY A 26 4.82 11.08 -0.51
N LEU A 27 5.92 10.34 -0.33
CA LEU A 27 7.24 10.90 -0.03
C LEU A 27 7.96 11.48 -1.26
N GLY A 28 7.36 11.39 -2.46
CA GLY A 28 8.01 11.81 -3.70
C GLY A 28 9.23 10.97 -4.10
N LEU A 29 9.40 9.77 -3.52
CA LEU A 29 10.47 8.83 -3.88
C LEU A 29 10.23 8.17 -5.24
N VAL A 30 8.95 8.09 -5.64
CA VAL A 30 8.53 7.57 -6.94
C VAL A 30 7.62 8.61 -7.58
N GLU A 31 8.18 9.33 -8.55
CA GLU A 31 7.42 10.24 -9.40
C GLU A 31 6.90 9.46 -10.61
N ILE A 32 5.58 9.34 -10.72
CA ILE A 32 4.93 8.78 -11.92
C ILE A 32 4.59 9.96 -12.82
N GLY A 33 5.43 10.20 -13.82
CA GLY A 33 5.17 11.22 -14.83
C GLY A 33 3.89 10.93 -15.62
N PRO A 34 3.07 11.95 -15.95
CA PRO A 34 1.89 11.74 -16.77
C PRO A 34 2.28 11.25 -18.18
N ILE A 35 1.71 10.12 -18.60
CA ILE A 35 1.98 9.48 -19.90
C ILE A 35 1.24 10.21 -21.03
N LEU A 36 0.20 10.99 -20.69
CA LEU A 36 -0.67 11.70 -21.63
C LEU A 36 -0.98 13.12 -21.10
N CYS A 37 -0.33 14.13 -21.65
CA CYS A 37 -0.66 15.55 -21.44
C CYS A 37 -1.85 15.92 -22.35
N VAL A 38 -3.07 15.93 -21.81
CA VAL A 38 -4.29 16.25 -22.59
C VAL A 38 -5.02 17.50 -22.07
N ALA A 39 -4.75 17.98 -20.85
CA ALA A 39 -5.46 19.14 -20.30
C ALA A 39 -4.61 20.04 -19.41
N ASP A 40 -3.97 19.49 -18.39
CA ASP A 40 -3.13 20.24 -17.44
C ASP A 40 -1.78 19.52 -17.32
N CYS A 41 -0.74 20.10 -17.90
CA CYS A 41 0.64 19.64 -17.73
C CYS A 41 1.25 20.21 -16.44
N GLU A 42 0.47 20.29 -15.36
CA GLU A 42 1.04 20.43 -14.03
C GLU A 42 1.31 19.00 -13.57
N PRO A 43 2.58 18.59 -13.43
CA PRO A 43 2.86 17.28 -12.92
C PRO A 43 2.18 17.13 -11.55
N ILE A 44 1.63 15.95 -11.25
CA ILE A 44 1.30 15.58 -9.86
C ILE A 44 2.67 15.42 -9.16
N THR A 45 3.34 16.54 -8.96
CA THR A 45 4.64 16.70 -8.31
C THR A 45 4.41 17.35 -6.97
N GLY A 46 5.16 16.86 -5.99
CA GLY A 46 5.13 17.35 -4.63
C GLY A 46 4.88 16.20 -3.67
N GLU A 47 5.59 16.23 -2.56
CA GLU A 47 5.26 15.38 -1.42
C GLU A 47 3.74 15.52 -1.16
N SER A 48 3.06 14.39 -1.09
CA SER A 48 1.65 14.38 -0.73
C SER A 48 1.54 13.82 0.67
N THR A 49 1.32 14.73 1.63
CA THR A 49 1.05 14.36 3.01
C THR A 49 -0.14 13.39 3.10
N GLN A 50 -1.14 13.56 2.23
CA GLN A 50 -2.31 12.68 2.16
C GLN A 50 -1.93 11.25 1.76
N TRP A 51 -1.20 11.07 0.66
CA TRP A 51 -0.76 9.73 0.22
C TRP A 51 0.21 9.08 1.21
N THR A 52 1.07 9.87 1.84
CA THR A 52 2.00 9.40 2.88
C THR A 52 1.25 8.84 4.07
N VAL A 53 0.25 9.57 4.58
CA VAL A 53 -0.57 9.14 5.73
C VAL A 53 -1.38 7.89 5.39
N ILE A 54 -2.03 7.86 4.23
CA ILE A 54 -2.81 6.70 3.78
C ILE A 54 -1.88 5.48 3.62
N GLY A 55 -0.71 5.66 3.02
CA GLY A 55 0.29 4.62 2.85
C GLY A 55 0.78 4.05 4.18
N MET A 56 1.10 4.91 5.15
CA MET A 56 1.48 4.51 6.51
C MET A 56 0.41 3.66 7.19
N ILE A 57 -0.84 4.13 7.16
CA ILE A 57 -1.97 3.42 7.79
C ILE A 57 -2.17 2.06 7.10
N ALA A 58 -2.22 2.03 5.78
CA ALA A 58 -2.39 0.79 5.01
C ALA A 58 -1.24 -0.21 5.26
N LEU A 59 0.00 0.27 5.38
CA LEU A 59 1.16 -0.56 5.67
C LEU A 59 1.06 -1.24 7.06
N ILE A 60 0.67 -0.47 8.08
CA ILE A 60 0.48 -0.98 9.45
C ILE A 60 -0.68 -2.00 9.48
N LEU A 61 -1.82 -1.68 8.87
CA LEU A 61 -2.96 -2.60 8.79
C LEU A 61 -2.59 -3.88 8.02
N GLY A 62 -1.95 -3.76 6.86
CA GLY A 62 -1.50 -4.91 6.08
C GLY A 62 -0.59 -5.83 6.90
N PHE A 63 0.43 -5.27 7.57
CA PHE A 63 1.34 -6.04 8.41
C PHE A 63 0.63 -6.74 9.58
N THR A 64 -0.29 -6.06 10.26
CA THR A 64 -1.05 -6.67 11.37
C THR A 64 -1.96 -7.79 10.89
N ILE A 65 -2.60 -7.64 9.73
CA ILE A 65 -3.45 -8.66 9.10
C ILE A 65 -2.62 -9.88 8.69
N VAL A 66 -1.47 -9.69 8.03
CA VAL A 66 -0.55 -10.78 7.65
C VAL A 66 -0.14 -11.56 8.89
N ARG A 67 0.32 -10.86 9.94
CA ARG A 67 0.74 -11.48 11.19
C ARG A 67 -0.38 -12.28 11.85
N ALA A 68 -1.62 -11.78 11.81
CA ALA A 68 -2.79 -12.49 12.31
C ALA A 68 -3.11 -13.74 11.47
N GLY A 69 -3.03 -13.65 10.15
CA GLY A 69 -3.21 -14.78 9.22
C GLY A 69 -2.18 -15.89 9.45
N LEU A 70 -0.90 -15.53 9.53
CA LEU A 70 0.20 -16.47 9.79
C LEU A 70 0.07 -17.16 11.15
N ARG A 71 -0.25 -16.40 12.22
CA ARG A 71 -0.51 -16.99 13.55
C ARG A 71 -1.66 -17.98 13.55
N ARG A 72 -2.72 -17.72 12.78
CA ARG A 72 -3.88 -18.63 12.63
C ARG A 72 -3.61 -19.82 11.72
N ALA A 73 -2.66 -19.71 10.79
CA ALA A 73 -2.26 -20.82 9.92
C ALA A 73 -1.27 -21.78 10.62
N SER A 74 -0.46 -21.26 11.54
CA SER A 74 0.49 -22.01 12.37
C SER A 74 -0.17 -22.72 13.57
N ARG A 75 -1.40 -22.35 13.91
CA ARG A 75 -2.21 -23.00 14.95
C ARG A 75 -3.10 -24.07 14.31
#